data_AF-A0A819T757-F1
#
_entry.id   AF-A0A819T757-F1
#
_cell.length_a   1.000
_cell.length_b   1.000
_cell.length_c   1.000
_cell.angle_alpha   90.00
_cell.angle_beta   90.00
_cell.angle_gamma   90.00
#
_symmetry.space_group_name_H-M   'P 1'
#
loop_
_entity.id
_entity.type
_entity.pdbx_description
1 polymer ?
#
loop_
_entity_poly.entity_id
_entity_poly.type
_entity_poly.pdbx_seq_one_letter_code
_entity_poly.pdbx_strand_id
1 'polypeptide(L)'
;EIHREEPYTPIEYHIFIDNSNVFIGSQNTYNKDTRLSQTNPAIRVNVKYLARVLEADKLQIDIKTRIVVGSTPPPKDARVWQEWESCGYRCILGDRSASGI
;
A
#
# COMPACT_ATOMS: atom_id res chain seq x y z
N GLU A 1 -3.49 45.14 -13.77
CA GLU A 1 -2.65 44.10 -14.37
C GLU A 1 -3.37 42.77 -14.16
N ILE A 2 -3.81 42.12 -15.23
CA ILE A 2 -4.58 40.87 -15.12
C ILE A 2 -3.55 39.75 -15.03
N HIS A 3 -3.33 39.21 -13.84
CA HIS A 3 -2.56 37.98 -13.67
C HIS A 3 -3.27 36.88 -14.45
N ARG A 4 -2.74 36.54 -15.63
CA ARG A 4 -3.11 35.31 -16.31
C ARG A 4 -2.45 34.18 -15.53
N GLU A 5 -3.23 33.51 -14.68
CA GLU A 5 -2.84 32.22 -14.15
C GLU A 5 -2.69 31.28 -15.34
N GLU A 6 -1.50 30.70 -15.52
CA GLU A 6 -1.34 29.64 -16.51
C GLU A 6 -2.29 28.49 -16.19
N PRO A 7 -2.88 27.84 -17.21
CA PRO A 7 -3.82 26.75 -16.97
C PRO A 7 -3.14 25.63 -16.18
N TYR A 8 -3.59 25.44 -14.94
CA TYR A 8 -3.13 24.37 -14.09
C TYR A 8 -3.46 23.02 -14.73
N THR A 9 -2.44 22.29 -15.15
CA THR A 9 -2.56 20.93 -15.67
C THR A 9 -2.06 20.00 -14.57
N PRO A 10 -2.93 19.17 -13.98
CA PRO A 10 -2.51 18.21 -12.96
C PRO A 10 -1.44 17.27 -13.50
N ILE A 11 -0.44 16.98 -12.67
CA ILE A 11 0.56 15.98 -13.03
C ILE A 11 -0.09 14.61 -12.88
N GLU A 12 0.00 13.79 -13.92
CA GLU A 12 -0.57 12.44 -13.90
C GLU A 12 0.34 11.46 -13.16
N TYR A 13 -0.23 10.71 -12.21
CA TYR A 13 0.49 9.73 -11.41
C TYR A 13 -0.12 8.34 -11.53
N HIS A 14 0.75 7.33 -11.53
CA HIS A 14 0.39 5.93 -11.44
C HIS A 14 1.09 5.32 -10.23
N ILE A 15 0.34 4.66 -9.35
CA ILE A 15 0.85 4.06 -8.13
C ILE A 15 0.85 2.55 -8.28
N PHE A 16 2.03 1.95 -8.14
CA PHE A 16 2.26 0.51 -8.14
C PHE A 16 2.93 0.11 -6.82
N ILE A 17 2.30 -0.80 -6.08
CA ILE A 17 2.77 -1.28 -4.78
C ILE A 17 3.07 -2.78 -4.87
N ASP A 18 4.22 -3.21 -4.38
CA ASP A 18 4.53 -4.63 -4.20
C ASP A 18 4.06 -5.11 -2.83
N ASN A 19 2.95 -5.86 -2.82
CA ASN A 19 2.36 -6.48 -1.64
C ASN A 19 3.32 -7.43 -0.95
N SER A 20 4.19 -8.14 -1.68
CA SER A 20 5.11 -9.11 -1.08
C SER A 20 6.13 -8.40 -0.19
N ASN A 21 6.63 -7.23 -0.62
CA ASN A 21 7.55 -6.42 0.17
C ASN A 21 6.85 -5.79 1.40
N VAL A 22 5.61 -5.32 1.25
CA VAL A 22 4.79 -4.84 2.38
C VAL A 22 4.51 -5.99 3.37
N PHE A 23 4.23 -7.17 2.85
CA PHE A 23 3.88 -8.35 3.64
C PHE A 23 5.07 -9.02 4.34
N ILE A 24 6.19 -9.26 3.64
CA ILE A 24 7.42 -9.82 4.25
C ILE A 24 7.93 -8.87 5.34
N GLY A 25 7.87 -7.56 5.09
CA GLY A 25 8.16 -6.55 6.11
C GLY A 25 7.26 -6.67 7.35
N SER A 26 6.02 -7.16 7.20
CA SER A 26 5.07 -7.37 8.30
C SER A 26 5.29 -8.67 9.09
N GLN A 27 5.98 -9.67 8.53
CA GLN A 27 6.13 -10.99 9.17
C GLN A 27 7.32 -11.12 10.14
N ASN A 28 8.29 -10.20 10.12
CA ASN A 28 9.52 -10.29 10.92
C ASN A 28 9.38 -9.90 12.41
N THR A 29 8.20 -10.09 13.01
CA THR A 29 7.91 -9.56 14.36
C THR A 29 7.06 -10.44 15.25
N TYR A 30 6.78 -11.67 14.84
CA TYR A 30 6.21 -12.65 15.74
C TYR A 30 7.31 -13.46 16.43
N ASN A 31 8.06 -12.83 17.34
CA ASN A 31 8.93 -13.56 18.27
C ASN A 31 8.19 -13.75 19.60
N LYS A 32 8.03 -15.02 19.99
CA LYS A 32 7.14 -15.60 21.01
C LYS A 32 7.36 -15.16 22.46
N ASP A 33 8.17 -14.13 22.74
CA ASP A 33 8.75 -13.96 24.08
C ASP A 33 8.45 -12.64 24.80
N THR A 34 7.58 -11.79 24.27
CA THR A 34 7.14 -10.62 25.04
C THR A 34 5.64 -10.42 24.95
N ARG A 35 4.99 -10.37 26.12
CA ARG A 35 3.66 -9.78 26.33
C ARG A 35 3.67 -8.26 26.09
N LEU A 36 4.42 -7.80 25.08
CA LEU A 36 4.35 -6.44 24.59
C LEU A 36 3.34 -6.48 23.46
N SER A 37 2.20 -5.85 23.73
CA SER A 37 1.15 -5.54 22.77
C SER A 37 1.74 -5.09 21.44
N GLN A 38 0.95 -5.30 20.39
CA GLN A 38 1.09 -4.99 18.97
C GLN A 38 1.46 -3.53 18.63
N THR A 39 2.46 -2.96 19.29
CA THR A 39 2.85 -1.54 19.24
C THR A 39 4.35 -1.39 19.11
N ASN A 40 5.08 -2.39 18.59
CA ASN A 40 6.43 -2.12 18.11
C ASN A 40 6.25 -1.39 16.78
N PRO A 41 6.57 -0.07 16.71
CA PRO A 41 6.36 0.67 15.50
C PRO A 41 7.05 -0.04 14.34
N ALA A 42 8.21 -0.71 14.49
CA ALA A 42 8.97 -1.46 13.45
C ALA A 42 8.21 -2.40 12.49
N ILE A 43 6.95 -2.74 12.77
CA ILE A 43 5.98 -3.36 11.86
C ILE A 43 5.13 -2.23 11.22
N ARG A 44 5.73 -1.36 10.40
CA ARG A 44 5.34 0.07 10.35
C ARG A 44 4.18 0.50 9.45
N VAL A 45 3.62 -0.34 8.56
CA VAL A 45 2.75 0.20 7.49
C VAL A 45 1.28 0.07 7.82
N ASN A 46 0.71 1.14 8.39
CA ASN A 46 -0.73 1.37 8.33
C ASN A 46 -1.10 1.71 6.88
N VAL A 47 -1.61 0.73 6.13
CA VAL A 47 -1.95 0.83 4.71
C VAL A 47 -2.83 2.06 4.42
N LYS A 48 -3.84 2.31 5.25
CA LYS A 48 -4.73 3.48 5.11
C LYS A 48 -3.97 4.79 5.26
N TYR A 49 -3.05 4.86 6.22
CA TYR A 49 -2.23 6.06 6.41
C TYR A 49 -1.25 6.26 5.27
N LEU A 50 -0.59 5.18 4.81
CA LEU A 50 0.32 5.24 3.67
C LEU A 50 -0.41 5.69 2.40
N ALA A 51 -1.59 5.13 2.10
CA ALA A 51 -2.42 5.57 0.98
C ALA A 51 -2.76 7.06 1.09
N ARG A 52 -3.10 7.56 2.29
CA ARG A 52 -3.35 9.01 2.49
C ARG A 52 -2.11 9.86 2.24
N VAL A 53 -0.92 9.39 2.61
CA VAL A 53 0.34 10.11 2.37
C VAL A 53 0.69 10.11 0.88
N LEU A 54 0.59 8.97 0.21
CA LEU A 54 0.85 8.85 -1.23
C LEU A 54 -0.09 9.73 -2.06
N GLU A 55 -1.31 9.92 -1.56
CA GLU A 55 -2.34 10.71 -2.21
C GLU A 55 -2.61 12.04 -1.49
N ALA A 56 -1.66 12.57 -0.71
CA ALA A 56 -1.93 13.75 0.12
C ALA A 56 -2.10 15.02 -0.73
N ASP A 57 -1.37 15.15 -1.83
CA ASP A 57 -1.37 16.35 -2.67
C ASP A 57 -2.36 16.27 -3.82
N LYS A 58 -3.63 15.93 -3.51
CA LYS A 58 -4.71 15.75 -4.52
C LYS A 58 -5.03 17.01 -5.33
N LEU A 59 -4.53 18.17 -4.90
CA LEU A 59 -4.69 19.42 -5.62
C LEU A 59 -3.65 19.58 -6.74
N GLN A 60 -2.52 18.87 -6.68
CA GLN A 60 -1.43 18.90 -7.67
C GLN A 60 -1.31 17.64 -8.54
N ILE A 61 -1.94 16.54 -8.11
CA ILE A 61 -1.81 15.23 -8.75
C ILE A 61 -3.16 14.69 -9.22
N ASP A 62 -3.16 14.11 -10.42
CA ASP A 62 -4.25 13.28 -10.91
C ASP A 62 -3.81 11.82 -10.94
N ILE A 63 -4.34 11.01 -10.03
CA ILE A 63 -3.96 9.60 -9.89
C ILE A 63 -4.82 8.75 -10.83
N LYS A 64 -4.22 8.34 -11.95
CA LYS A 64 -4.86 7.53 -12.99
C LYS A 64 -4.93 6.05 -12.65
N THR A 65 -4.00 5.55 -11.85
CA THR A 65 -3.88 4.11 -11.58
C THR A 65 -3.42 3.84 -10.16
N ARG A 66 -4.04 2.84 -9.55
CA ARG A 66 -3.71 2.30 -8.23
C ARG A 66 -3.69 0.78 -8.30
N ILE A 67 -2.51 0.18 -8.34
CA ILE A 67 -2.36 -1.26 -8.43
C ILE A 67 -1.45 -1.77 -7.31
N VAL A 68 -1.90 -2.82 -6.63
CA VAL A 68 -1.10 -3.57 -5.68
C VAL A 68 -0.88 -4.96 -6.28
N VAL A 69 0.37 -5.36 -6.47
CA VAL A 69 0.75 -6.66 -7.06
C VAL A 69 1.54 -7.48 -6.05
N GLY A 70 1.52 -8.80 -6.18
CA GLY A 70 2.45 -9.66 -5.45
C GLY A 70 1.80 -10.93 -4.92
N SER A 71 2.35 -11.47 -3.84
CA SER A 71 1.88 -12.75 -3.30
C SER A 71 0.63 -12.57 -2.44
N THR A 72 -0.33 -13.50 -2.52
CA THR A 72 -1.41 -13.61 -1.54
C THR A 72 -0.81 -13.96 -0.18
N PRO A 73 -1.01 -13.14 0.86
CA PRO A 73 -0.54 -13.49 2.19
C PRO A 73 -1.35 -14.69 2.75
N PRO A 74 -0.80 -15.46 3.70
CA PRO A 74 -1.52 -16.55 4.35
C PRO A 74 -2.86 -16.07 4.96
N PRO A 75 -3.87 -16.94 5.09
CA PRO A 75 -5.21 -16.54 5.54
C PRO A 75 -5.26 -15.73 6.84
N LYS A 76 -4.37 -16.03 7.79
CA LYS A 76 -4.25 -15.31 9.08
C LYS A 76 -3.87 -13.83 8.93
N ASP A 77 -3.26 -13.46 7.80
CA ASP A 77 -2.75 -12.13 7.48
C ASP A 77 -3.51 -11.49 6.29
N ALA A 78 -4.66 -12.07 5.89
CA ALA A 78 -5.47 -11.59 4.77
C ALA A 78 -5.91 -10.13 4.88
N ARG A 79 -5.86 -9.55 6.08
CA ARG A 79 -6.22 -8.16 6.33
C ARG A 79 -5.33 -7.16 5.57
N VAL A 80 -4.06 -7.48 5.27
CA VAL A 80 -3.12 -6.52 4.68
C VAL A 80 -3.57 -6.06 3.28
N TRP A 81 -3.96 -6.98 2.41
CA TRP A 81 -4.40 -6.63 1.05
C TRP A 81 -5.82 -6.07 1.01
N GLN A 82 -6.71 -6.55 1.90
CA GLN A 82 -8.06 -6.02 2.03
C GLN A 82 -8.06 -4.53 2.42
N GLU A 83 -7.09 -4.09 3.22
CA GLU A 83 -6.94 -2.67 3.55
C GLU A 83 -6.57 -1.85 2.31
N TRP A 84 -5.76 -2.37 1.38
CA TRP A 84 -5.46 -1.71 0.11
C TRP A 84 -6.70 -1.58 -0.79
N GLU A 85 -7.50 -2.65 -0.91
CA GLU A 85 -8.77 -2.59 -1.64
C GLU A 85 -9.72 -1.56 -1.05
N SER A 86 -9.78 -1.47 0.29
CA SER A 86 -10.59 -0.46 0.99
C SER A 86 -10.14 0.98 0.70
N CYS A 87 -8.91 1.17 0.24
CA CYS A 87 -8.36 2.45 -0.21
C CYS A 87 -8.53 2.69 -1.72
N GLY A 88 -9.24 1.82 -2.44
CA GLY A 88 -9.48 1.94 -3.88
C GLY A 88 -8.33 1.45 -4.75
N TYR A 89 -7.39 0.67 -4.20
CA TYR A 89 -6.33 0.03 -4.98
C TYR A 89 -6.85 -1.28 -5.56
N ARG A 90 -6.58 -1.50 -6.85
CA ARG A 90 -6.83 -2.79 -7.49
C ARG A 90 -5.73 -3.77 -7.06
N CYS A 91 -6.11 -4.81 -6.34
CA CYS A 91 -5.18 -5.87 -5.94
C CYS A 91 -5.11 -6.96 -7.03
N ILE A 92 -3.91 -7.30 -7.47
CA ILE A 92 -3.60 -8.39 -8.40
C ILE A 92 -2.62 -9.31 -7.69
N LEU A 93 -3.16 -10.26 -6.93
CA LEU A 93 -2.37 -11.17 -6.10
C LEU A 93 -2.28 -12.55 -6.74
N GLY A 94 -1.11 -13.16 -6.65
CA GLY A 94 -0.87 -14.54 -7.07
C GLY A 94 -0.63 -15.43 -5.87
N ASP A 95 -1.21 -16.63 -5.88
CA ASP A 95 -0.88 -17.65 -4.90
C ASP A 95 0.55 -18.14 -5.15
N ARG A 96 1.41 -18.05 -4.13
CA ARG A 96 2.61 -18.88 -4.09
C ARG A 96 2.18 -20.31 -3.71
N SER A 97 1.55 -21.04 -4.63
CA SER A 97 1.82 -22.48 -4.66
C SER A 97 3.29 -22.60 -5.05
N ALA A 98 4.13 -23.00 -4.10
CA ALA A 98 5.55 -23.26 -4.32
C ALA A 98 5.73 -24.50 -5.23
N SER A 99 5.36 -24.37 -6.50
CA SER A 99 5.58 -25.35 -7.56
C SER A 99 5.51 -24.60 -8.89
N GLY A 100 6.66 -24.16 -9.42
CA GLY A 100 6.67 -23.52 -10.74
C GLY A 100 7.93 -22.77 -11.19
N ILE A 101 9.09 -22.92 -10.53
CA ILE A 101 10.40 -22.75 -11.18
C ILE A 101 11.19 -24.02 -10.91
#